data_AF-A0A0C9UTF2-F1
#
_entry.id   AF-A0A0C9UTF2-F1
#
_cell.length_a   1.000
_cell.length_b   1.000
_cell.length_c   1.000
_cell.angle_alpha   90.00
_cell.angle_beta   90.00
_cell.angle_gamma   90.00
#
_symmetry.space_group_name_H-M   'P 1'
#
loop_
_entity.id
_entity.type
_entity.pdbx_description
1 polymer ?
#
loop_
_entity_poly.entity_id
_entity_poly.type
_entity_poly.pdbx_seq_one_letter_code
_entity_poly.pdbx_strand_id
1 'polypeptide(L)'
;SQCNTGDAQCCNTVGAANSIPGVSTLLGLLGIVLQDVSVIVGLGCTPITVIGLGQGANCAQQPVCCTDNQFNGLINIGCSPISL
;
A
#
# COMPACT_ATOMS: atom_id res chain seq x y z
N SER A 1 4.88 -16.86 1.49
CA SER A 1 5.91 -16.07 0.79
C SER A 1 5.31 -15.25 -0.36
N GLN A 2 4.18 -14.54 -0.14
CA GLN A 2 3.49 -13.81 -1.22
C GLN A 2 4.01 -12.37 -1.43
N CYS A 3 4.81 -11.87 -0.50
CA CYS A 3 5.45 -10.57 -0.59
C CYS A 3 6.96 -10.80 -0.49
N ASN A 4 7.58 -11.10 -1.64
CA ASN A 4 9.03 -11.35 -1.74
C ASN A 4 9.83 -10.06 -1.97
N THR A 5 9.15 -9.01 -2.44
CA THR A 5 9.73 -7.69 -2.72
C THR A 5 8.78 -6.63 -2.16
N GLY A 6 9.12 -6.07 -1.00
CA GLY A 6 8.29 -5.11 -0.27
C GLY A 6 7.76 -5.66 1.07
N ASP A 7 6.88 -4.88 1.69
CA ASP A 7 6.24 -5.24 2.96
C ASP A 7 4.76 -5.53 2.74
N ALA A 8 4.24 -6.53 3.47
CA ALA A 8 2.82 -6.82 3.50
C ALA A 8 2.07 -5.74 4.29
N GLN A 9 1.03 -5.17 3.71
CA GLN A 9 0.27 -4.05 4.24
C GLN A 9 -1.22 -4.31 4.07
N CYS A 10 -2.02 -3.87 5.03
CA CYS A 10 -3.47 -3.88 4.98
C CYS A 10 -3.97 -2.45 4.80
N CYS A 11 -4.52 -2.14 3.62
CA CYS A 11 -4.87 -0.78 3.23
C CYS A 11 -6.38 -0.60 3.12
N ASN A 12 -6.87 0.56 3.54
CA ASN A 12 -8.29 0.93 3.42
C ASN A 12 -8.71 1.20 1.98
N THR A 13 -7.79 1.70 1.14
CA THR A 13 -8.04 1.97 -0.27
C THR A 13 -6.83 1.61 -1.09
N VAL A 14 -7.04 0.94 -2.22
CA VAL A 14 -5.99 0.52 -3.15
C VAL A 14 -6.43 0.84 -4.56
N GLY A 15 -5.53 1.39 -5.37
CA GLY A 15 -5.83 1.74 -6.75
C GLY A 15 -4.71 2.52 -7.41
N ALA A 16 -4.84 2.76 -8.72
CA ALA A 16 -3.88 3.58 -9.44
C ALA A 16 -3.87 5.02 -8.89
N ALA A 17 -2.68 5.61 -8.77
CA ALA A 17 -2.52 6.94 -8.18
C ALA A 17 -3.33 8.03 -8.90
N ASN A 18 -3.53 7.89 -10.21
CA ASN A 18 -4.37 8.78 -11.02
C ASN A 18 -5.89 8.57 -10.86
N SER A 19 -6.32 7.48 -10.22
CA SER A 19 -7.73 7.07 -10.13
C SER A 19 -8.33 7.36 -8.75
N ILE A 20 -7.49 7.51 -7.72
CA ILE A 20 -7.95 7.83 -6.36
C ILE A 20 -8.01 9.35 -6.19
N PRO A 21 -9.19 9.92 -5.88
CA PRO A 21 -9.33 11.36 -5.67
C PRO A 21 -8.40 11.88 -4.57
N GLY A 22 -7.70 12.98 -4.84
CA GLY A 22 -6.84 13.66 -3.87
C GLY A 22 -5.43 13.08 -3.71
N VAL A 23 -5.12 11.92 -4.32
CA VAL A 23 -3.75 11.34 -4.25
C VAL A 23 -2.72 12.24 -4.92
N SER A 24 -3.04 12.86 -6.07
CA SER A 24 -2.13 13.80 -6.73
C SER A 24 -1.77 15.00 -5.84
N THR A 25 -2.75 15.58 -5.14
CA THR A 25 -2.52 16.65 -4.17
C THR A 25 -1.67 16.16 -3.00
N LEU A 26 -1.98 14.98 -2.46
CA LEU A 26 -1.23 14.40 -1.34
C LEU A 26 0.24 14.15 -1.73
N LEU A 27 0.49 13.55 -2.89
CA LEU A 27 1.85 13.35 -3.41
C LEU A 27 2.60 14.69 -3.55
N GLY A 28 1.93 15.72 -4.05
CA GLY A 28 2.50 17.07 -4.15
C GLY A 28 2.86 17.70 -2.80
N LEU A 29 2.00 17.54 -1.79
CA LEU A 29 2.26 18.02 -0.42
C LEU A 29 3.42 17.28 0.25
N LEU A 30 3.59 15.99 -0.07
CA LEU A 30 4.68 15.15 0.44
C LEU A 30 5.97 15.26 -0.39
N GLY A 31 5.96 16.01 -1.50
CA GLY A 31 7.11 16.14 -2.39
C GLY A 31 7.47 14.86 -3.16
N ILE A 32 6.50 13.95 -3.32
CA ILE A 32 6.69 12.67 -4.01
C ILE A 32 6.44 12.87 -5.51
N VAL A 33 7.43 12.51 -6.32
CA VAL A 33 7.31 12.52 -7.79
C VAL A 33 7.24 11.08 -8.28
N LEU A 34 6.08 10.69 -8.79
CA LEU A 34 5.91 9.41 -9.46
C LEU A 34 6.34 9.52 -10.92
N GLN A 35 7.14 8.56 -11.40
CA GLN A 35 7.50 8.47 -12.82
C GLN A 35 6.31 8.05 -13.69
N ASP A 36 5.40 7.27 -13.11
CA ASP A 36 4.15 6.83 -13.72
C ASP A 36 3.01 6.93 -12.71
N VAL A 37 1.93 7.65 -13.08
CA VAL A 37 0.74 7.83 -12.24
C VAL A 37 -0.24 6.66 -12.33
N SER A 38 0.04 5.67 -13.19
CA SER A 38 -0.67 4.40 -13.24
C SER A 38 -0.23 3.44 -12.12
N VAL A 39 0.85 3.76 -11.39
CA VAL A 39 1.33 2.94 -10.27
C VAL A 39 0.23 2.79 -9.23
N ILE A 40 0.09 1.58 -8.71
CA ILE A 40 -0.88 1.28 -7.67
C ILE A 40 -0.32 1.77 -6.33
N VAL A 41 -1.16 2.50 -5.60
CA VAL A 41 -0.88 2.98 -4.25
C VAL A 41 -1.92 2.43 -3.28
N GLY A 42 -1.54 2.35 -2.01
CA GLY A 42 -2.41 2.04 -0.89
C GLY A 42 -2.54 3.25 0.03
N LEU A 43 -3.74 3.54 0.53
CA LEU A 43 -3.99 4.60 1.52
C LEU A 43 -4.48 4.02 2.84
N GLY A 44 -4.10 4.67 3.95
CA GLY A 44 -4.50 4.24 5.29
C GLY A 44 -4.08 2.80 5.57
N CYS A 45 -2.84 2.47 5.25
CA CYS A 45 -2.25 1.17 5.37
C CYS A 45 -1.72 0.90 6.77
N THR A 46 -1.83 -0.35 7.21
CA THR A 46 -1.21 -0.83 8.45
C THR A 46 -0.33 -2.04 8.13
N PRO A 47 0.87 -2.15 8.73
CA PRO A 47 1.76 -3.28 8.47
C PRO A 47 1.12 -4.60 8.89
N ILE A 48 1.13 -5.58 7.98
CA ILE A 48 0.79 -6.96 8.31
C ILE A 48 2.07 -7.61 8.82
N THR A 49 2.19 -7.76 10.14
CA THR A 49 3.39 -8.38 10.72
C THR A 49 3.41 -9.88 10.46
N VAL A 50 4.62 -10.42 10.21
CA VAL A 50 4.86 -11.81 9.81
C VAL A 50 4.36 -12.83 10.85
N ILE A 51 4.19 -12.40 12.10
CA ILE A 51 3.62 -13.22 13.19
C ILE A 51 2.14 -13.60 12.90
N GLY A 52 1.46 -12.86 12.01
CA GLY A 52 0.11 -13.18 11.54
C GLY A 52 0.04 -14.16 10.36
N LEU A 53 1.09 -14.32 9.55
CA LEU A 53 1.00 -15.06 8.28
C LEU A 53 0.87 -16.60 8.43
N GLY A 54 0.91 -17.12 9.66
CA GLY A 54 0.58 -18.52 9.98
C GLY A 54 -0.59 -18.70 10.95
N GLN A 55 -1.10 -17.63 11.56
CA GLN A 55 -2.07 -17.69 12.67
C GLN A 55 -3.28 -16.74 12.48
N GLY A 56 -3.44 -16.13 11.30
CA GLY A 56 -4.54 -15.24 10.98
C GLY A 56 -4.13 -13.77 10.93
N ALA A 57 -3.28 -13.41 9.97
CA ALA A 57 -3.10 -12.03 9.55
C ALA A 57 -4.48 -11.53 9.09
N ASN A 58 -5.19 -10.84 9.97
CA ASN A 58 -6.51 -10.34 9.66
C ASN A 58 -6.37 -8.97 9.00
N CYS A 59 -6.33 -8.95 7.68
CA CYS A 59 -6.68 -7.74 6.95
C CYS A 59 -8.16 -7.80 6.59
N ALA A 60 -8.98 -7.03 7.28
CA ALA A 60 -10.40 -6.90 6.96
C ALA A 60 -10.63 -6.05 5.71
N GLN A 61 -9.64 -5.24 5.33
CA GLN A 61 -9.63 -4.39 4.15
C GLN A 61 -8.85 -5.06 2.99
N GLN A 62 -8.10 -4.29 2.22
CA GLN A 62 -7.33 -4.81 1.08
C GLN A 62 -5.91 -5.21 1.50
N PRO A 63 -5.55 -6.51 1.47
CA PRO A 63 -4.18 -6.93 1.67
C PRO A 63 -3.36 -6.71 0.40
N VAL A 64 -2.19 -6.07 0.55
CA VAL A 64 -1.26 -5.76 -0.54
C VAL A 64 0.18 -5.96 -0.11
N CYS A 65 1.07 -6.08 -1.09
CA CYS A 65 2.51 -6.00 -0.94
C CYS A 65 2.99 -4.68 -1.56
N CYS A 66 3.62 -3.80 -0.79
CA CYS A 66 4.04 -2.46 -1.24
C CYS A 66 5.55 -2.27 -1.04
N THR A 67 6.21 -1.55 -1.96
CA THR A 67 7.66 -1.36 -1.95
C THR A 67 8.13 -0.11 -1.21
N ASP A 68 7.28 0.91 -1.10
CA ASP A 68 7.59 2.14 -0.39
C ASP A 68 6.48 2.47 0.61
N ASN A 69 6.84 2.48 1.90
CA ASN A 69 5.92 2.57 3.04
C ASN A 69 6.32 3.71 4.01
N GLN A 70 7.06 4.72 3.55
CA GLN A 70 7.74 5.69 4.43
C GLN A 70 6.79 6.69 5.15
N PHE A 71 5.51 6.76 4.75
CA PHE A 71 4.57 7.80 5.23
C PHE A 71 3.65 7.31 6.35
N ASN A 72 4.13 6.42 7.23
CA ASN A 72 3.38 5.86 8.35
C ASN A 72 2.02 5.26 7.94
N GLY A 73 1.92 4.70 6.73
CA GLY A 73 0.68 4.14 6.20
C GLY A 73 -0.29 5.14 5.60
N LEU A 74 -0.01 6.45 5.62
CA LEU A 74 -0.86 7.46 4.97
C LEU A 74 -0.98 7.16 3.46
N ILE A 75 0.17 6.90 2.84
CA ILE A 75 0.29 6.46 1.46
C ILE A 75 1.46 5.47 1.33
N ASN A 76 1.18 4.36 0.67
CA ASN A 76 2.16 3.34 0.31
C ASN A 76 2.18 3.20 -1.21
N ILE A 77 3.35 3.00 -1.81
CA ILE A 77 3.56 3.06 -3.27
C ILE A 77 4.06 1.70 -3.77
N GLY A 78 3.74 1.40 -5.04
CA GLY A 78 4.18 0.16 -5.69
C GLY A 78 3.43 -1.05 -5.12
N CYS A 79 2.16 -0.87 -4.80
CA CYS A 79 1.37 -1.89 -4.14
C CYS A 79 0.84 -2.92 -5.14
N SER A 80 0.78 -4.18 -4.72
CA SER A 80 0.20 -5.28 -5.49
C SER A 80 -0.73 -6.10 -4.59
N PRO A 81 -1.95 -6.48 -5.03
CA PRO A 81 -2.83 -7.30 -4.22
C PRO A 81 -2.22 -8.66 -3.87
N ILE A 82 -2.43 -9.11 -2.64
CA ILE A 82 -2.06 -10.46 -2.18
C ILE A 82 -3.29 -11.17 -1.61
N SER A 83 -3.18 -12.46 -1.32
CA SER A 83 -4.23 -13.24 -0.63
C SER A 83 -3.70 -13.72 0.71
N LEU A 84 -4.42 -13.48 1.82
CA LEU A 84 -4.02 -13.93 3.16
C LEU A 84 -4.60 -15.29 3.52
#